data_AF-B5VDU0-F1
#
_entry.id   AF-B5VDU0-F1
#
_cell.length_a   1.000
_cell.length_b   1.000
_cell.length_c   1.000
_cell.angle_alpha   90.00
_cell.angle_beta   90.00
_cell.angle_gamma   90.00
#
_symmetry.space_group_name_H-M   'P 1'
#
loop_
_entity.id
_entity.type
_entity.pdbx_description
1 polymer ?
#
loop_
_entity_poly.entity_id
_entity_poly.type
_entity_poly.pdbx_seq_one_letter_code
_entity_poly.pdbx_strand_id
1 'polypeptide(L)'
;RAGVFLISFIFAFDQLGANLSGNSIPAGTDLTALLPKFINIRRGSYICALISLAICPWDLLSSSSKFTTALAAYAVFLSAIAGVISADYFIVRKGYVNIFHCYTDKPGSYYMYNKYGTNWRAVVAYIFGIAPNFAGFLGSVGVSVPIGAMKVYYLNYFVGYLIAALSYCILVYFYPIKGIPGDAKITDRKWLEEWVEVEEFGTEREAFEEYGGVSTGYEKIRYV
;
A
#
# COMPACT_ATOMS: atom_id res chain seq x y z
N ARG A 1 -11.20 -31.11 32.04
CA ARG A 1 -12.18 -30.95 30.94
C ARG A 1 -12.65 -29.49 30.81
N ALA A 2 -13.16 -28.86 31.86
CA ALA A 2 -13.56 -27.44 31.82
C ALA A 2 -12.40 -26.48 31.43
N GLY A 3 -11.20 -26.65 31.99
CA GLY A 3 -10.05 -25.81 31.64
C GLY A 3 -9.62 -25.91 30.17
N VAL A 4 -9.62 -27.12 29.59
CA VAL A 4 -9.30 -27.34 28.17
C VAL A 4 -10.35 -26.69 27.26
N PHE A 5 -11.63 -26.80 27.62
CA PHE A 5 -12.72 -26.12 26.90
C PHE A 5 -12.53 -24.61 26.92
N LEU A 6 -12.27 -24.03 28.10
CA LEU A 6 -12.12 -22.58 28.26
C LEU A 6 -10.90 -22.05 27.47
N ILE A 7 -9.76 -22.73 27.55
CA ILE A 7 -8.57 -22.36 26.79
C ILE A 7 -8.85 -22.45 25.29
N SER A 8 -9.42 -23.55 24.81
CA SER A 8 -9.71 -23.74 23.38
C SER A 8 -10.71 -22.71 22.86
N PHE A 9 -11.71 -22.36 23.66
CA PHE A 9 -12.69 -21.32 23.33
C PHE A 9 -12.05 -19.94 23.21
N ILE A 10 -11.17 -19.57 24.15
CA ILE A 10 -10.45 -18.29 24.10
C ILE A 10 -9.56 -18.22 22.86
N PHE A 11 -8.78 -19.27 22.56
CA PHE A 11 -7.94 -19.32 21.36
C PHE A 11 -8.77 -19.23 20.07
N ALA A 12 -9.91 -19.94 20.01
CA ALA A 12 -10.80 -19.85 18.85
C ALA A 12 -11.37 -18.44 18.67
N PHE A 13 -11.79 -17.80 19.77
CA PHE A 13 -12.31 -16.43 19.75
C PHE A 13 -11.24 -15.41 19.35
N ASP A 14 -10.03 -15.51 19.91
CA ASP A 14 -8.89 -14.66 19.57
C ASP A 14 -8.53 -14.77 18.07
N GLN A 15 -8.46 -16.00 17.56
CA GLN A 15 -8.16 -16.24 16.15
C GLN A 15 -9.24 -15.70 15.21
N LEU A 16 -10.52 -15.75 15.61
CA LEU A 16 -11.61 -15.12 14.88
C LEU A 16 -11.45 -13.59 14.87
N GLY A 17 -11.14 -13.00 16.02
CA GLY A 17 -10.91 -11.55 16.15
C GLY A 17 -9.76 -11.06 15.28
N ALA A 18 -8.60 -11.71 15.36
CA ALA A 18 -7.41 -11.36 14.58
C ALA A 18 -7.65 -11.48 13.07
N ASN A 19 -8.36 -12.52 12.61
CA ASN A 19 -8.67 -12.68 11.19
C ASN A 19 -9.73 -11.67 10.69
N LEU A 20 -10.67 -11.28 11.55
CA LEU A 20 -11.64 -10.26 11.20
C LEU A 20 -10.98 -8.89 11.04
N SER A 21 -10.18 -8.48 12.04
CA SER A 21 -9.53 -7.17 12.05
C SER A 21 -8.37 -7.05 11.05
N GLY A 22 -7.51 -8.08 10.97
CA GLY A 22 -6.28 -8.02 10.19
C GLY A 22 -6.44 -8.40 8.72
N ASN A 23 -7.43 -9.24 8.39
CA ASN A 23 -7.57 -9.77 7.02
C ASN A 23 -8.89 -9.34 6.37
N SER A 24 -10.03 -9.59 7.02
CA SER A 24 -11.34 -9.40 6.38
C SER A 24 -11.73 -7.93 6.16
N ILE A 25 -11.47 -7.05 7.14
CA ILE A 25 -11.81 -5.62 7.05
C ILE A 25 -10.90 -4.89 6.07
N PRO A 26 -9.55 -5.05 6.09
CA PRO A 26 -8.67 -4.42 5.10
C PRO A 26 -9.00 -4.86 3.68
N ALA A 27 -9.14 -6.17 3.44
CA ALA A 27 -9.51 -6.68 2.12
C ALA A 27 -10.87 -6.13 1.63
N GLY A 28 -11.85 -6.01 2.53
CA GLY A 28 -13.14 -5.41 2.20
C GLY A 28 -13.03 -3.91 1.87
N THR A 29 -12.15 -3.20 2.55
CA THR A 29 -11.88 -1.77 2.33
C THR A 29 -11.19 -1.55 0.98
N ASP A 30 -10.17 -2.34 0.66
CA ASP A 30 -9.45 -2.27 -0.62
C ASP A 30 -10.39 -2.57 -1.80
N LEU A 31 -11.22 -3.61 -1.69
CA LEU A 31 -12.20 -3.94 -2.74
C LEU A 31 -13.27 -2.85 -2.91
N THR A 32 -13.67 -2.19 -1.81
CA THR A 32 -14.61 -1.06 -1.87
C THR A 32 -13.96 0.14 -2.55
N ALA A 33 -12.67 0.41 -2.30
CA ALA A 33 -11.94 1.47 -2.97
C ALA A 33 -11.77 1.21 -4.48
N LEU A 34 -11.58 -0.05 -4.89
CA LEU A 34 -11.46 -0.43 -6.30
C LEU A 34 -12.78 -0.39 -7.06
N LEU A 35 -13.88 -0.87 -6.46
CA LEU A 35 -15.19 -0.98 -7.11
C LEU A 35 -16.31 -0.41 -6.22
N PRO A 36 -16.29 0.90 -5.90
CA PRO A 36 -17.16 1.51 -4.89
C PRO A 36 -18.65 1.43 -5.24
N LYS A 37 -19.00 1.36 -6.52
CA LYS A 37 -20.40 1.23 -6.98
C LYS A 37 -20.98 -0.18 -6.78
N PHE A 38 -20.13 -1.20 -6.67
CA PHE A 38 -20.56 -2.61 -6.68
C PHE A 38 -20.32 -3.31 -5.34
N ILE A 39 -19.22 -2.98 -4.66
CA ILE A 39 -18.74 -3.65 -3.46
C ILE A 39 -18.80 -2.68 -2.29
N ASN A 40 -19.39 -3.15 -1.19
CA ASN A 40 -19.25 -2.51 0.12
C ASN A 40 -18.35 -3.39 1.00
N ILE A 41 -17.88 -2.87 2.14
CA ILE A 41 -16.94 -3.56 3.02
C ILE A 41 -17.43 -4.97 3.39
N ARG A 42 -18.73 -5.11 3.72
CA ARG A 42 -19.33 -6.41 4.08
C ARG A 42 -19.26 -7.42 2.93
N ARG A 43 -19.65 -7.01 1.72
CA ARG A 43 -19.56 -7.85 0.51
C ARG A 43 -18.11 -8.22 0.20
N GLY A 44 -17.19 -7.27 0.33
CA GLY A 44 -15.76 -7.49 0.14
C GLY A 44 -15.19 -8.52 1.11
N SER A 45 -15.59 -8.47 2.39
CA SER A 45 -15.19 -9.47 3.39
C SER A 45 -15.68 -10.88 3.05
N TYR A 46 -16.90 -11.05 2.51
CA TYR A 46 -17.36 -12.36 2.04
C TYR A 46 -16.55 -12.87 0.84
N ILE A 47 -16.18 -12.00 -0.09
CA ILE A 47 -15.30 -12.36 -1.21
C ILE A 47 -13.93 -12.81 -0.68
N CYS A 48 -13.36 -12.08 0.27
CA CYS A 48 -12.10 -12.45 0.93
C CYS A 48 -12.17 -13.84 1.58
N ALA A 49 -13.26 -14.15 2.28
CA ALA A 49 -13.47 -15.47 2.91
C ALA A 49 -13.56 -16.60 1.88
N LEU A 50 -14.28 -16.38 0.77
CA LEU A 50 -14.39 -17.35 -0.33
C LEU A 50 -13.05 -17.62 -1.00
N ILE A 51 -12.28 -16.56 -1.32
CA ILE A 51 -10.95 -16.69 -1.93
C ILE A 51 -9.99 -17.39 -0.97
N SER A 52 -10.04 -17.06 0.32
CA SER A 52 -9.18 -17.68 1.34
C SER A 52 -9.41 -19.20 1.42
N LEU A 53 -10.66 -19.66 1.31
CA LEU A 53 -10.96 -21.09 1.23
C LEU A 53 -10.53 -21.72 -0.09
N ALA A 54 -10.71 -21.02 -1.21
CA ALA A 54 -10.35 -21.49 -2.54
C ALA A 54 -8.83 -21.65 -2.75
N ILE A 55 -8.00 -20.88 -2.02
CA ILE A 55 -6.53 -21.02 -2.03
C ILE A 55 -6.08 -22.36 -1.40
N CYS A 56 -6.99 -23.11 -0.76
CA CYS A 56 -6.70 -24.40 -0.13
C CYS A 56 -5.54 -24.31 0.87
N PRO A 57 -5.69 -23.52 1.95
CA PRO A 57 -4.60 -23.24 2.89
C PRO A 57 -4.01 -24.48 3.55
N TRP A 58 -4.75 -25.60 3.58
CA TRP A 58 -4.26 -26.89 4.06
C TRP A 58 -3.11 -27.47 3.22
N ASP A 59 -3.04 -27.20 1.92
CA ASP A 59 -1.88 -27.62 1.11
C ASP A 59 -0.65 -26.78 1.43
N LEU A 60 -0.83 -25.50 1.73
CA LEU A 60 0.25 -24.62 2.19
C LEU A 60 0.86 -25.11 3.51
N LEU A 61 0.00 -25.60 4.41
CA LEU A 61 0.38 -26.13 5.71
C LEU A 61 0.85 -27.59 5.66
N SER A 62 0.86 -28.25 4.49
CA SER A 62 1.25 -29.66 4.35
C SER A 62 2.74 -29.91 4.69
N SER A 63 3.59 -28.89 4.60
CA SER A 63 5.01 -28.98 4.98
C SER A 63 5.53 -27.63 5.47
N SER A 64 6.40 -27.67 6.48
CA SER A 64 7.12 -26.48 6.99
C SER A 64 7.94 -25.79 5.90
N SER A 65 8.50 -26.54 4.95
CA SER A 65 9.28 -25.98 3.84
C SER A 65 8.38 -25.20 2.87
N LYS A 66 7.19 -25.71 2.54
CA LYS A 66 6.24 -25.00 1.67
C LYS A 66 5.74 -23.71 2.32
N PHE A 67 5.40 -23.79 3.60
CA PHE A 67 4.92 -22.64 4.37
C PHE A 67 5.97 -21.51 4.45
N THR A 68 7.20 -21.84 4.82
CA THR A 68 8.30 -20.85 4.93
C THR A 68 8.65 -20.24 3.57
N THR A 69 8.64 -21.04 2.50
CA THR A 69 8.88 -20.55 1.13
C THR A 69 7.81 -19.54 0.69
N ALA A 70 6.53 -19.80 0.99
CA ALA A 70 5.45 -18.88 0.65
C ALA A 70 5.49 -17.58 1.45
N LEU A 71 5.81 -17.64 2.76
CA LEU A 71 6.03 -16.43 3.57
C LEU A 71 7.19 -15.59 3.04
N ALA A 72 8.28 -16.25 2.66
CA ALA A 72 9.43 -15.57 2.10
C ALA A 72 9.12 -14.96 0.73
N ALA A 73 8.33 -15.62 -0.12
CA ALA A 73 7.82 -15.05 -1.37
C ALA A 73 6.97 -13.80 -1.10
N TYR A 74 6.02 -13.89 -0.16
CA TYR A 74 5.17 -12.77 0.23
C TYR A 74 5.96 -11.54 0.69
N ALA A 75 7.00 -11.75 1.52
CA ALA A 75 7.87 -10.69 2.01
C ALA A 75 8.62 -9.93 0.88
N VAL A 76 8.98 -10.61 -0.20
CA VAL A 76 9.63 -9.98 -1.37
C VAL A 76 8.73 -8.93 -2.01
N PHE A 77 7.46 -9.26 -2.24
CA PHE A 77 6.52 -8.34 -2.88
C PHE A 77 6.12 -7.21 -1.93
N LEU A 78 5.81 -7.55 -0.67
CA LEU A 78 5.34 -6.57 0.30
C LEU A 78 6.41 -5.52 0.64
N SER A 79 7.68 -5.93 0.74
CA SER A 79 8.78 -5.03 1.05
C SER A 79 8.99 -3.95 -0.02
N ALA A 80 8.88 -4.31 -1.30
CA ALA A 80 9.00 -3.36 -2.40
C ALA A 80 7.84 -2.33 -2.39
N ILE A 81 6.60 -2.78 -2.12
CA ILE A 81 5.45 -1.87 -1.96
C ILE A 81 5.69 -0.91 -0.80
N ALA A 82 6.08 -1.43 0.37
CA ALA A 82 6.37 -0.64 1.55
C ALA A 82 7.48 0.39 1.31
N GLY A 83 8.52 0.02 0.55
CA GLY A 83 9.61 0.91 0.17
C GLY A 83 9.14 2.10 -0.66
N VAL A 84 8.34 1.85 -1.71
CA VAL A 84 7.79 2.92 -2.56
C VAL A 84 6.85 3.84 -1.77
N ILE A 85 5.93 3.28 -0.98
CA ILE A 85 4.97 4.08 -0.19
C ILE A 85 5.70 4.94 0.84
N SER A 86 6.67 4.36 1.55
CA SER A 86 7.46 5.09 2.55
C SER A 86 8.24 6.24 1.90
N ALA A 87 8.89 5.99 0.76
CA ALA A 87 9.62 7.01 0.04
C ALA A 87 8.70 8.12 -0.50
N ASP A 88 7.52 7.77 -1.04
CA ASP A 88 6.56 8.74 -1.54
C ASP A 88 6.06 9.66 -0.43
N TYR A 89 5.66 9.10 0.72
CA TYR A 89 5.10 9.89 1.81
C TYR A 89 6.17 10.71 2.56
N PHE A 90 7.26 10.07 3.03
CA PHE A 90 8.22 10.73 3.91
C PHE A 90 9.24 11.60 3.17
N ILE A 91 9.73 11.16 2.01
CA ILE A 91 10.85 11.82 1.32
C ILE A 91 10.35 12.76 0.22
N VAL A 92 9.49 12.24 -0.66
CA VAL A 92 9.03 12.97 -1.84
C VAL A 92 7.99 14.01 -1.47
N ARG A 93 6.90 13.60 -0.82
CA ARG A 93 5.77 14.47 -0.47
C ARG A 93 5.91 15.14 0.89
N LYS A 94 6.87 14.70 1.71
CA LYS A 94 7.21 15.31 3.00
C LYS A 94 5.99 15.41 3.94
N GLY A 95 5.18 14.35 3.97
CA GLY A 95 3.97 14.27 4.78
C GLY A 95 2.72 14.87 4.13
N TYR A 96 2.83 15.57 3.00
CA TYR A 96 1.68 16.20 2.35
C TYR A 96 0.85 15.19 1.55
N VAL A 97 -0.43 15.05 1.91
CA VAL A 97 -1.41 14.28 1.15
C VAL A 97 -2.69 15.10 1.02
N ASN A 98 -3.11 15.34 -0.23
CA ASN A 98 -4.34 16.08 -0.48
C ASN A 98 -5.52 15.12 -0.66
N ILE A 99 -6.37 15.06 0.35
CA ILE A 99 -7.49 14.11 0.42
C ILE A 99 -8.48 14.32 -0.75
N PHE A 100 -8.77 15.56 -1.15
CA PHE A 100 -9.69 15.84 -2.25
C PHE A 100 -9.21 15.26 -3.57
N HIS A 101 -7.90 15.32 -3.82
CA HIS A 101 -7.30 14.72 -5.00
C HIS A 101 -7.24 13.19 -4.94
N CYS A 102 -7.26 12.57 -3.75
CA CYS A 102 -7.27 11.10 -3.61
C CYS A 102 -8.60 10.46 -4.03
N TYR A 103 -9.71 11.20 -3.96
CA TYR A 103 -11.06 10.68 -4.25
C TYR A 103 -11.65 11.20 -5.57
N THR A 104 -10.84 11.73 -6.47
CA THR A 104 -11.29 12.27 -7.77
C THR A 104 -10.50 11.66 -8.93
N ASP A 105 -11.20 11.34 -10.02
CA ASP A 105 -10.65 10.81 -11.28
C ASP A 105 -10.48 11.91 -12.36
N LYS A 106 -10.72 13.18 -11.99
CA LYS A 106 -10.64 14.31 -12.90
C LYS A 106 -9.25 14.45 -13.53
N PRO A 107 -9.16 14.70 -14.85
CA PRO A 107 -7.90 15.06 -15.51
C PRO A 107 -7.24 16.25 -14.81
N GLY A 108 -5.95 16.12 -14.49
CA GLY A 108 -5.21 17.15 -13.75
C GLY A 108 -5.16 16.95 -12.23
N SER A 109 -5.89 15.96 -11.69
CA SER A 109 -5.71 15.56 -10.29
C SER A 109 -4.29 15.07 -10.02
N TYR A 110 -3.75 15.43 -8.85
CA TYR A 110 -2.35 15.15 -8.48
C TYR A 110 -1.99 13.66 -8.54
N TYR A 111 -2.95 12.78 -8.21
CA TYR A 111 -2.73 11.34 -8.16
C TYR A 111 -3.21 10.60 -9.41
N MET A 112 -3.77 11.30 -10.39
CA MET A 112 -4.20 10.68 -11.65
C MET A 112 -3.00 10.37 -12.56
N TYR A 113 -1.93 11.18 -12.50
CA TYR A 113 -0.67 11.09 -13.26
C TYR A 113 -0.78 11.04 -14.81
N ASN A 114 -1.58 10.12 -15.35
CA ASN A 114 -1.87 9.91 -16.76
C ASN A 114 -3.36 9.54 -16.95
N LYS A 115 -3.77 9.20 -18.18
CA LYS A 115 -5.16 8.82 -18.50
C LYS A 115 -5.67 7.61 -17.68
N TYR A 116 -4.78 6.77 -17.18
CA TYR A 116 -5.09 5.50 -16.54
C TYR A 116 -4.89 5.51 -15.02
N GLY A 117 -4.55 6.64 -14.39
CA GLY A 117 -4.34 6.68 -12.94
C GLY A 117 -3.00 6.11 -12.48
N THR A 118 -2.03 5.86 -13.38
CA THR A 118 -0.83 5.07 -13.05
C THR A 118 0.43 5.90 -12.92
N ASN A 119 1.17 5.69 -11.82
CA ASN A 119 2.50 6.24 -11.62
C ASN A 119 3.56 5.27 -12.11
N TRP A 120 4.06 5.47 -13.34
CA TRP A 120 5.09 4.60 -13.92
C TRP A 120 6.38 4.56 -13.09
N ARG A 121 6.72 5.65 -12.38
CA ARG A 121 7.92 5.73 -11.53
C ARG A 121 7.82 4.76 -10.36
N ALA A 122 6.63 4.69 -9.75
CA ALA A 122 6.34 3.74 -8.68
C ALA A 122 6.39 2.29 -9.17
N VAL A 123 5.84 2.01 -10.35
CA VAL A 123 5.86 0.66 -10.95
C VAL A 123 7.29 0.22 -11.25
N VAL A 124 8.10 1.09 -11.86
CA VAL A 124 9.51 0.78 -12.16
C VAL A 124 10.31 0.57 -10.87
N ALA A 125 10.13 1.43 -9.86
CA ALA A 125 10.79 1.27 -8.57
C ALA A 125 10.40 -0.04 -7.86
N TYR A 126 9.12 -0.42 -7.92
CA TYR A 126 8.62 -1.69 -7.40
C TYR A 126 9.29 -2.89 -8.08
N ILE A 127 9.39 -2.88 -9.42
CA ILE A 127 10.07 -3.95 -10.18
C ILE A 127 11.55 -4.03 -9.79
N PHE A 128 12.23 -2.90 -9.63
CA PHE A 128 13.63 -2.89 -9.19
C PHE A 128 13.82 -3.43 -7.77
N GLY A 129 12.89 -3.17 -6.85
CA GLY A 129 12.92 -3.75 -5.51
C GLY A 129 12.75 -5.27 -5.49
N ILE A 130 11.94 -5.81 -6.41
CA ILE A 130 11.70 -7.26 -6.52
C ILE A 130 12.85 -7.99 -7.20
N ALA A 131 13.38 -7.44 -8.29
CA ALA A 131 14.34 -8.11 -9.18
C ALA A 131 15.50 -8.85 -8.46
N PRO A 132 16.24 -8.24 -7.51
CA PRO A 132 17.36 -8.92 -6.85
C PRO A 132 16.89 -10.06 -5.93
N ASN A 133 15.75 -9.88 -5.28
CA ASN A 133 15.16 -10.90 -4.41
C ASN A 133 14.49 -12.03 -5.19
N PHE A 134 14.02 -11.74 -6.40
CA PHE A 134 13.36 -12.73 -7.26
C PHE A 134 14.33 -13.83 -7.71
N ALA A 135 15.60 -13.49 -7.97
CA ALA A 135 16.63 -14.47 -8.26
C ALA A 135 16.82 -15.46 -7.09
N GLY A 136 16.91 -14.94 -5.85
CA GLY A 136 17.01 -15.80 -4.66
C GLY A 136 15.74 -16.60 -4.38
N PHE A 137 14.56 -16.05 -4.69
CA PHE A 137 13.30 -16.78 -4.65
C PHE A 137 13.30 -17.97 -5.61
N LEU A 138 13.74 -17.81 -6.86
CA LEU A 138 13.85 -18.94 -7.80
C LEU A 138 14.75 -20.05 -7.25
N GLY A 139 15.79 -19.69 -6.50
CA GLY A 139 16.67 -20.63 -5.80
C GLY A 139 15.97 -21.41 -4.70
N SER A 140 15.05 -20.80 -3.95
CA SER A 140 14.28 -21.48 -2.91
C SER A 140 13.24 -22.46 -3.47
N VAL A 141 12.83 -22.30 -4.73
CA VAL A 141 11.93 -23.24 -5.44
C VAL A 141 12.69 -24.32 -6.23
N GLY A 142 14.02 -24.37 -6.13
CA GLY A 142 14.85 -25.46 -6.69
C GLY A 142 15.57 -25.15 -8.01
N VAL A 143 15.58 -23.89 -8.46
CA VAL A 143 16.43 -23.47 -9.58
C VAL A 143 17.87 -23.29 -9.08
N SER A 144 18.87 -23.61 -9.91
CA SER A 144 20.28 -23.34 -9.56
C SER A 144 20.57 -21.84 -9.70
N VAL A 145 20.98 -21.19 -8.61
CA VAL A 145 21.25 -19.74 -8.56
C VAL A 145 22.55 -19.50 -7.78
N PRO A 146 23.33 -18.45 -8.10
CA PRO A 146 24.56 -18.16 -7.36
C PRO A 146 24.32 -17.98 -5.85
N ILE A 147 25.27 -18.45 -5.04
CA ILE A 147 25.22 -18.36 -3.56
C ILE A 147 25.00 -16.91 -3.08
N GLY A 148 25.53 -15.93 -3.81
CA GLY A 148 25.31 -14.51 -3.51
C GLY A 148 23.83 -14.09 -3.54
N ALA A 149 23.05 -14.60 -4.50
CA ALA A 149 21.62 -14.30 -4.61
C ALA A 149 20.82 -14.90 -3.44
N MET A 150 21.22 -16.08 -2.95
CA MET A 150 20.61 -16.69 -1.76
C MET A 150 20.93 -15.90 -0.48
N LYS A 151 22.15 -15.35 -0.35
CA LYS A 151 22.49 -14.49 0.79
C LYS A 151 21.68 -13.20 0.82
N VAL A 152 21.47 -12.59 -0.34
CA VAL A 152 20.60 -11.41 -0.50
C VAL A 152 19.16 -11.74 -0.09
N TYR A 153 18.68 -12.92 -0.47
CA TYR A 153 17.32 -13.38 -0.14
C TYR A 153 17.08 -13.59 1.37
N TYR A 154 18.09 -13.90 2.17
CA TYR A 154 17.94 -13.95 3.62
C TYR A 154 17.59 -12.59 4.23
N LEU A 155 17.97 -11.50 3.57
CA LEU A 155 17.63 -10.13 3.94
C LEU A 155 16.59 -9.53 3.00
N ASN A 156 15.74 -10.37 2.38
CA ASN A 156 14.87 -9.96 1.28
C ASN A 156 14.06 -8.70 1.58
N TYR A 157 13.53 -8.60 2.80
CA TYR A 157 12.67 -7.50 3.19
C TYR A 157 13.42 -6.16 3.17
N PHE A 158 14.61 -6.10 3.78
CA PHE A 158 15.40 -4.87 3.83
C PHE A 158 15.94 -4.49 2.45
N VAL A 159 16.41 -5.48 1.68
CA VAL A 159 16.95 -5.24 0.34
C VAL A 159 15.87 -4.74 -0.59
N GLY A 160 14.69 -5.38 -0.60
CA GLY A 160 13.56 -4.99 -1.43
C GLY A 160 13.04 -3.60 -1.07
N TYR A 161 12.90 -3.33 0.22
CA TYR A 161 12.49 -2.03 0.75
C TYR A 161 13.44 -0.91 0.33
N LEU A 162 14.75 -1.07 0.59
CA LEU A 162 15.74 -0.02 0.32
C LEU A 162 15.90 0.24 -1.17
N ILE A 163 15.95 -0.80 -2.00
CA ILE A 163 16.11 -0.65 -3.45
C ILE A 163 14.87 0.01 -4.05
N ALA A 164 13.66 -0.39 -3.64
CA ALA A 164 12.42 0.24 -4.08
C ALA A 164 12.35 1.72 -3.65
N ALA A 165 12.67 2.02 -2.39
CA ALA A 165 12.67 3.39 -1.88
C ALA A 165 13.69 4.29 -2.62
N LEU A 166 14.94 3.82 -2.77
CA LEU A 166 16.00 4.57 -3.42
C LEU A 166 15.71 4.77 -4.91
N SER A 167 15.30 3.72 -5.62
CA SER A 167 14.96 3.82 -7.04
C SER A 167 13.79 4.78 -7.27
N TYR A 168 12.77 4.76 -6.40
CA TYR A 168 11.67 5.73 -6.46
C TYR A 168 12.16 7.16 -6.26
N CYS A 169 12.97 7.42 -5.23
CA CYS A 169 13.55 8.74 -4.99
C CYS A 169 14.39 9.25 -6.16
N ILE A 170 15.22 8.38 -6.76
CA ILE A 170 16.03 8.72 -7.94
C ILE A 170 15.14 9.06 -9.14
N LEU A 171 14.12 8.24 -9.40
CA LEU A 171 13.20 8.48 -10.52
C LEU A 171 12.42 9.79 -10.34
N VAL A 172 11.96 10.09 -9.13
CA VAL A 172 11.26 11.35 -8.87
C VAL A 172 12.21 12.55 -8.89
N TYR A 173 13.47 12.37 -8.49
CA TYR A 173 14.48 13.43 -8.59
C TYR A 173 14.71 13.87 -10.04
N PHE A 174 14.81 12.92 -10.99
CA PHE A 174 14.96 13.24 -12.41
C PHE A 174 13.64 13.61 -13.09
N TYR A 175 12.55 12.98 -12.68
CA TYR A 175 11.21 13.17 -13.25
C TYR A 175 10.23 13.57 -12.13
N PRO A 176 10.11 14.86 -11.80
CA PRO A 176 9.29 15.31 -10.67
C PRO A 176 7.80 14.96 -10.83
N ILE A 177 7.14 14.74 -9.70
CA ILE A 177 5.69 14.53 -9.60
C ILE A 177 4.99 15.84 -9.24
N LYS A 178 3.71 15.95 -9.62
CA LYS A 178 2.87 17.11 -9.30
C LYS A 178 2.17 16.91 -7.96
N GLY A 179 1.67 18.00 -7.38
CA GLY A 179 0.91 17.98 -6.13
C GLY A 179 1.77 18.06 -4.87
N ILE A 180 2.98 18.62 -4.97
CA ILE A 180 3.80 19.03 -3.82
C ILE A 180 3.64 20.56 -3.68
N PRO A 181 3.24 21.07 -2.50
CA PRO A 181 3.07 22.51 -2.27
C PRO A 181 4.36 23.29 -2.57
N GLY A 182 4.25 24.38 -3.32
CA GLY A 182 5.35 25.31 -3.59
C GLY A 182 6.53 24.72 -4.38
N ASP A 183 6.29 23.66 -5.18
CA ASP A 183 7.31 22.94 -5.95
C ASP A 183 8.53 22.52 -5.09
N ALA A 184 8.28 22.18 -3.82
CA ALA A 184 9.32 21.78 -2.89
C ALA A 184 10.11 20.59 -3.45
N LYS A 185 11.44 20.72 -3.45
CA LYS A 185 12.33 19.68 -3.95
C LYS A 185 12.54 18.62 -2.88
N ILE A 186 12.87 17.40 -3.32
CA ILE A 186 13.26 16.31 -2.41
C ILE A 186 14.36 16.76 -1.42
N THR A 187 15.29 17.61 -1.87
CA THR A 187 16.40 18.15 -1.07
C THR A 187 16.00 19.13 0.02
N ASP A 188 14.78 19.67 -0.01
CA ASP A 188 14.36 20.73 0.91
C ASP A 188 14.07 20.15 2.30
N ARG A 189 14.57 20.78 3.36
CA ARG A 189 14.32 20.34 4.74
C ARG A 189 13.04 20.96 5.31
N LYS A 190 11.91 20.62 4.70
CA LYS A 190 10.57 21.06 5.14
C LYS A 190 9.68 19.84 5.36
N TRP A 191 8.79 19.92 6.35
CA TRP A 191 7.68 19.00 6.53
C TRP A 191 6.41 19.75 6.17
N LEU A 192 5.56 19.16 5.33
CA LEU A 192 4.41 19.80 4.69
C LEU A 192 3.09 19.13 5.07
N GLU A 193 3.08 18.29 6.10
CA GLU A 193 1.84 17.69 6.60
C GLU A 193 0.91 18.76 7.17
N GLU A 194 -0.36 18.67 6.79
CA GLU A 194 -1.43 19.56 7.21
C GLU A 194 -2.57 18.71 7.78
N TRP A 195 -3.09 19.12 8.93
CA TRP A 195 -4.26 18.48 9.52
C TRP A 195 -5.51 18.96 8.79
N VAL A 196 -6.28 18.01 8.26
CA VAL A 196 -7.55 18.31 7.61
C VAL A 196 -8.67 18.19 8.64
N GLU A 197 -9.42 19.26 8.85
CA GLU A 197 -10.63 19.22 9.67
C GLU A 197 -11.72 18.43 8.96
N VAL A 198 -12.35 17.51 9.67
CA VAL A 198 -13.30 16.54 9.07
C VAL A 198 -14.75 17.01 9.19
N GLU A 199 -15.01 18.04 10.00
CA GLU A 199 -16.37 18.50 10.31
C GLU A 199 -17.10 19.04 9.08
N GLU A 200 -16.40 19.78 8.23
CA GLU A 200 -16.95 20.39 7.00
C GLU A 200 -16.53 19.65 5.72
N PHE A 201 -15.93 18.46 5.84
CA PHE A 201 -15.36 17.76 4.69
C PHE A 201 -16.38 17.49 3.57
N GLY A 202 -17.64 17.25 3.92
CA GLY A 202 -18.72 17.02 2.95
C GLY A 202 -18.98 18.24 2.06
N THR A 203 -19.15 19.41 2.68
CA THR A 203 -19.40 20.68 1.97
C THR A 203 -18.18 21.13 1.17
N GLU A 204 -16.99 20.96 1.73
CA GLU A 204 -15.73 21.24 1.03
C GLU A 204 -15.52 20.34 -0.18
N ARG A 205 -15.91 19.07 -0.08
CA ARG A 205 -15.84 18.12 -1.18
C ARG A 205 -16.78 18.49 -2.30
N GLU A 206 -18.01 18.88 -1.98
CA GLU A 206 -18.98 19.39 -2.96
C GLU A 206 -18.44 20.63 -3.67
N ALA A 207 -17.88 21.58 -2.93
CA ALA A 207 -17.26 22.78 -3.49
C ALA A 207 -16.06 22.45 -4.39
N PHE A 208 -15.20 21.50 -4.00
CA PHE A 208 -14.10 21.03 -4.84
C PHE A 208 -14.60 20.40 -6.15
N GLU A 209 -15.69 19.65 -6.08
CA GLU A 209 -16.29 19.00 -7.24
C GLU A 209 -16.95 20.01 -8.20
N GLU A 210 -17.58 21.05 -7.67
CA GLU A 210 -18.24 22.11 -8.45
C GLU A 210 -17.23 23.09 -9.08
N TYR A 211 -16.27 23.60 -8.31
CA TYR A 211 -15.41 24.70 -8.73
C TYR A 211 -14.03 24.27 -9.26
N GLY A 212 -13.62 23.02 -9.04
CA GLY A 212 -12.33 22.49 -9.50
C GLY A 212 -11.15 23.07 -8.71
N GLY A 213 -10.55 22.25 -7.86
CA GLY A 213 -9.51 22.67 -6.91
C GLY A 213 -8.39 23.53 -7.50
N VAL A 214 -8.49 24.83 -7.25
CA VAL A 214 -7.37 25.77 -7.14
C VAL A 214 -7.70 26.60 -5.91
N SER A 215 -6.77 26.66 -4.96
CA SER A 215 -6.56 27.64 -3.89
C SER A 215 -7.40 28.95 -3.86
N THR A 216 -8.74 28.90 -3.95
CA THR A 216 -9.61 30.09 -4.01
C THR A 216 -10.84 30.04 -3.11
N GLY A 217 -11.07 28.93 -2.42
CA GLY A 217 -12.16 28.80 -1.43
C GLY A 217 -11.68 28.94 0.03
N TYR A 218 -10.63 28.22 0.39
CA TYR A 218 -10.16 28.14 1.78
C TYR A 218 -9.62 29.48 2.34
N GLU A 219 -8.94 30.27 1.51
CA GLU A 219 -8.53 31.63 1.89
C GLU A 219 -9.68 32.64 1.89
N LYS A 220 -10.81 32.36 1.22
CA LYS A 220 -11.98 33.25 1.24
C LYS A 220 -12.91 33.01 2.43
N ILE A 221 -13.00 31.79 2.93
CA ILE A 221 -13.92 31.44 4.02
C ILE A 221 -13.41 31.93 5.38
N ARG A 222 -12.09 32.12 5.55
CA ARG A 222 -11.50 32.68 6.79
C ARG A 222 -11.67 34.20 6.97
N TYR A 223 -12.17 34.93 5.97
CA TYR A 223 -12.29 36.39 6.01
C TYR A 223 -13.72 36.91 5.75
N VAL A 224 -14.74 36.08 6.01
CA VAL A 224 -16.14 36.52 6.03
C VAL A 224 -16.77 36.21 7.38
#